data_AF-A0A939U157-F1
#
_entry.id   AF-A0A939U157-F1
#
_cell.length_a   1.000
_cell.length_b   1.000
_cell.length_c   1.000
_cell.angle_alpha   90.00
_cell.angle_beta   90.00
_cell.angle_gamma   90.00
#
_symmetry.space_group_name_H-M   'P 1'
#
loop_
_entity.id
_entity.type
_entity.pdbx_description
1 polymer ?
#
loop_
_entity_poly.entity_id
_entity_poly.type
_entity_poly.pdbx_seq_one_letter_code
_entity_poly.pdbx_strand_id
1 'polypeptide(L)'
;IPPTDKSAGPSRSCGHGRPQSGETDTSPADKRQLKIFKVEKISLEQKLSPGQIYSNGKDVLAVGTKDGAVSILDLQLEGKKRMDVRAFLAGFRNPEQYKCV
;
A
#
# COMPACT_ATOMS: atom_id res chain seq x y z
N ILE A 1 33.77 -44.78 -34.89
CA ILE A 1 32.84 -44.15 -35.87
C ILE A 1 31.82 -45.22 -36.23
N PRO A 2 30.50 -45.11 -35.96
CA PRO A 2 29.70 -44.17 -35.17
C PRO A 2 29.28 -44.72 -33.79
N PRO A 3 28.68 -43.91 -32.90
CA PRO A 3 28.12 -44.36 -31.62
C PRO A 3 26.73 -44.96 -31.79
N THR A 4 26.51 -46.15 -31.23
CA THR A 4 25.18 -46.69 -30.92
C THR A 4 24.87 -46.36 -29.47
N ASP A 5 24.22 -45.21 -29.22
CA ASP A 5 23.58 -44.96 -27.94
C ASP A 5 22.05 -44.98 -28.10
N LYS A 6 21.44 -45.55 -27.07
CA LYS A 6 20.06 -46.00 -27.01
C LYS A 6 19.08 -44.82 -27.04
N SER A 7 17.97 -45.08 -27.71
CA SER A 7 16.68 -44.45 -27.47
C SER A 7 16.32 -44.38 -25.98
N ALA A 8 16.07 -43.17 -25.46
CA ALA A 8 14.97 -42.89 -24.52
C ALA A 8 14.90 -41.39 -24.20
N GLY A 9 13.83 -40.75 -24.65
CA GLY A 9 13.40 -39.44 -24.16
C GLY A 9 12.08 -39.04 -24.80
N PRO A 10 11.25 -38.20 -24.16
CA PRO A 10 11.00 -38.06 -22.73
C PRO A 10 9.54 -38.45 -22.38
N SER A 11 9.37 -39.13 -21.26
CA SER A 11 8.05 -39.38 -20.68
C SER A 11 7.68 -38.21 -19.77
N ARG A 12 6.58 -37.53 -20.12
CA ARG A 12 5.53 -37.04 -19.20
C ARG A 12 5.97 -36.30 -17.93
N SER A 13 5.67 -35.00 -17.89
CA SER A 13 4.65 -34.43 -17.00
C SER A 13 4.72 -32.90 -17.14
N CYS A 14 3.64 -32.24 -17.59
CA CYS A 14 2.64 -31.64 -16.69
C CYS A 14 3.36 -30.96 -15.52
N GLY A 15 3.78 -29.70 -15.63
CA GLY A 15 2.85 -28.58 -15.61
C GLY A 15 2.67 -28.07 -14.18
N HIS A 16 2.97 -26.79 -13.97
CA HIS A 16 2.51 -25.96 -12.84
C HIS A 16 3.23 -26.12 -11.49
N GLY A 17 4.48 -25.66 -11.41
CA GLY A 17 5.01 -25.05 -10.18
C GLY A 17 4.58 -23.59 -10.12
N ARG A 18 3.36 -23.33 -9.62
CA ARG A 18 2.80 -21.99 -9.41
C ARG A 18 3.66 -21.25 -8.36
N PRO A 19 4.28 -20.10 -8.67
CA PRO A 19 4.85 -19.27 -7.60
C PRO A 19 3.69 -18.79 -6.72
N GLN A 20 3.78 -19.02 -5.40
CA GLN A 20 2.99 -18.24 -4.44
C GLN A 20 3.60 -16.84 -4.40
N SER A 21 3.29 -16.07 -5.43
CA SER A 21 3.37 -14.62 -5.39
C SER A 21 2.52 -14.19 -4.21
N GLY A 22 3.15 -13.63 -3.18
CA GLY A 22 2.42 -12.89 -2.15
C GLY A 22 1.50 -11.92 -2.87
N GLU A 23 0.21 -12.06 -2.59
CA GLU A 23 -0.86 -11.26 -3.17
C GLU A 23 -0.64 -9.81 -2.72
N THR A 24 0.16 -9.06 -3.47
CA THR A 24 0.03 -7.61 -3.49
C THR A 24 -1.28 -7.36 -4.21
N ASP A 25 -2.35 -7.29 -3.43
CA ASP A 25 -3.64 -6.76 -3.82
C ASP A 25 -3.42 -5.33 -4.34
N THR A 26 -3.15 -5.23 -5.63
CA THR A 26 -3.07 -3.97 -6.37
C THR A 26 -4.06 -4.08 -7.52
N SER A 27 -5.33 -4.15 -7.14
CA SER A 27 -6.44 -3.93 -8.05
C SER A 27 -6.56 -2.43 -8.35
N PRO A 28 -6.96 -2.03 -9.57
CA PRO A 28 -6.94 -0.64 -10.00
C PRO A 28 -8.04 0.16 -9.28
N ALA A 29 -7.64 1.13 -8.46
CA ALA A 29 -8.49 2.17 -7.90
C ALA A 29 -9.62 1.71 -6.94
N ASP A 30 -9.30 0.88 -5.96
CA ASP A 30 -10.18 0.68 -4.81
C ASP A 30 -10.34 1.98 -4.02
N LYS A 31 -11.49 2.66 -4.20
CA LYS A 31 -11.96 3.70 -3.29
C LYS A 31 -12.21 3.07 -1.93
N ARG A 32 -11.23 3.17 -1.04
CA ARG A 32 -11.35 2.70 0.35
C ARG A 32 -11.74 3.88 1.22
N GLN A 33 -12.76 3.71 2.06
CA GLN A 33 -13.04 4.74 3.05
C GLN A 33 -12.13 4.58 4.25
N LEU A 34 -11.78 5.72 4.80
CA LEU A 34 -10.94 5.87 5.97
C LEU A 34 -11.72 6.79 6.90
N LYS A 35 -12.11 6.28 8.06
CA LYS A 35 -12.68 7.09 9.12
C LYS A 35 -11.56 7.64 9.97
N ILE A 36 -11.50 8.96 10.05
CA ILE A 36 -10.51 9.66 10.86
C ILE A 36 -11.16 10.00 12.20
N PHE A 37 -10.54 9.56 13.30
CA PHE A 37 -11.05 9.79 14.65
C PHE A 37 -10.36 10.96 15.33
N LYS A 38 -9.05 11.09 15.11
CA LYS A 38 -8.24 12.12 15.74
C LYS A 38 -7.26 12.68 14.75
N VAL A 39 -7.24 14.00 14.72
CA VAL A 39 -6.34 14.80 13.92
C VAL A 39 -5.76 15.92 14.75
N GLU A 40 -4.61 16.38 14.34
CA GLU A 40 -3.93 17.55 14.85
C GLU A 40 -3.71 18.53 13.71
N LYS A 41 -4.13 19.78 13.91
CA LYS A 41 -3.87 20.83 12.92
C LYS A 41 -2.38 21.15 12.96
N ILE A 42 -1.71 21.02 11.82
CA ILE A 42 -0.31 21.40 11.69
C ILE A 42 -0.18 22.52 10.67
N SER A 43 0.53 23.57 11.05
CA SER A 43 0.89 24.62 10.10
C SER A 43 2.17 24.19 9.41
N LEU A 44 2.03 23.62 8.22
CA LEU A 44 3.18 23.42 7.34
C LEU A 44 3.44 24.73 6.58
N GLU A 45 4.69 25.18 6.63
CA GLU A 45 5.18 26.33 5.84
C GLU A 45 4.98 26.08 4.32
N GLN A 46 4.97 24.80 3.94
CA GLN A 46 4.78 24.33 2.57
C GLN A 46 3.29 24.32 2.22
N LYS A 47 2.90 25.01 1.15
CA LYS A 47 1.55 24.94 0.59
C LYS A 47 1.31 23.57 -0.02
N LEU A 48 0.72 22.66 0.75
CA LEU A 48 0.20 21.42 0.19
C LEU A 48 -1.08 21.70 -0.60
N SER A 49 -1.22 21.00 -1.72
CA SER A 49 -2.48 21.04 -2.47
C SER A 49 -3.60 20.39 -1.64
N PRO A 50 -4.83 20.91 -1.70
CA PRO A 50 -5.96 20.27 -1.04
C PRO A 50 -6.12 18.84 -1.55
N GLY A 51 -6.13 17.88 -0.63
CA GLY A 51 -6.23 16.46 -0.94
C GLY A 51 -4.89 15.73 -1.08
N GLN A 52 -3.76 16.46 -0.99
CA GLN A 52 -2.42 15.87 -1.02
C GLN A 52 -2.11 15.21 0.32
N ILE A 53 -1.68 13.95 0.31
CA ILE A 53 -1.19 13.28 1.51
C ILE A 53 0.33 13.44 1.58
N TYR A 54 0.82 13.80 2.77
CA TYR A 54 2.21 13.88 3.15
C TYR A 54 2.45 12.94 4.31
N SER A 55 3.52 12.14 4.26
CA SER A 55 3.85 11.28 5.39
C SER A 55 5.34 11.27 5.64
N ASN A 56 5.72 11.23 6.92
CA ASN A 56 7.11 11.02 7.31
C ASN A 56 7.49 9.52 7.35
N GLY A 57 6.55 8.62 7.01
CA GLY A 57 6.76 7.17 6.97
C GLY A 57 6.95 6.47 8.33
N LYS A 58 7.02 7.23 9.44
CA LYS A 58 7.19 6.70 10.79
C LYS A 58 5.90 6.76 11.60
N ASP A 59 5.43 7.98 11.84
CA ASP A 59 4.32 8.24 12.75
C ASP A 59 3.52 9.49 12.42
N VAL A 60 3.77 10.08 11.25
CA VAL A 60 3.13 11.32 10.82
C VAL A 60 2.47 11.09 9.46
N LEU A 61 1.19 11.40 9.38
CA LEU A 61 0.39 11.37 8.16
C LEU A 61 -0.39 12.67 8.07
N ALA A 62 0.15 13.66 7.36
CA ALA A 62 -0.51 14.92 7.14
C ALA A 62 -1.31 14.93 5.84
N VAL A 63 -2.45 15.60 5.85
CA VAL A 63 -3.27 15.85 4.66
C VAL A 63 -3.30 17.35 4.41
N GLY A 64 -2.89 17.74 3.21
CA GLY A 64 -2.99 19.09 2.71
C GLY A 64 -4.43 19.51 2.51
N THR A 65 -4.74 20.72 2.96
CA THR A 65 -6.04 21.38 2.80
C THR A 65 -5.82 22.75 2.20
N LYS A 66 -6.90 23.47 1.88
CA LYS A 66 -6.84 24.80 1.26
C LYS A 66 -6.10 25.85 2.12
N ASP A 67 -6.10 25.68 3.44
CA ASP A 67 -5.62 26.67 4.41
C ASP A 67 -4.48 26.17 5.32
N GLY A 68 -3.95 24.97 5.04
CA GLY A 68 -2.90 24.37 5.87
C GLY A 68 -2.86 22.85 5.76
N ALA A 69 -2.33 22.19 6.78
CA ALA A 69 -2.23 20.73 6.80
C ALA A 69 -2.80 20.15 8.10
N VAL A 70 -3.23 18.89 8.02
CA VAL A 70 -3.87 18.20 9.14
C VAL A 70 -3.19 16.86 9.32
N SER A 71 -2.47 16.69 10.44
CA SER A 71 -1.84 15.43 10.81
C SER A 71 -2.86 14.48 11.41
N ILE A 72 -3.00 13.29 10.84
CA ILE A 72 -3.87 12.23 11.32
C ILE A 72 -3.12 11.44 12.40
N LEU A 73 -3.76 11.29 13.56
CA LEU A 73 -3.25 10.53 14.70
C LEU A 73 -3.95 9.17 14.81
N ASP A 74 -5.28 9.17 14.72
CA ASP A 74 -6.11 7.96 14.81
C ASP A 74 -7.00 7.82 13.58
N LEU A 75 -7.02 6.61 13.02
CA LEU A 75 -7.83 6.28 11.85
C LEU A 75 -8.35 4.84 11.88
N GLN A 76 -9.36 4.59 11.07
CA GLN A 76 -9.93 3.28 10.84
C GLN A 76 -10.17 3.09 9.34
N LEU A 77 -9.52 2.08 8.79
CA LEU A 77 -9.81 1.58 7.45
C LEU A 77 -11.06 0.68 7.48
N GLU A 78 -11.84 0.70 6.41
CA GLU A 78 -12.95 -0.24 6.25
C GLU A 78 -12.42 -1.69 6.28
N GLY A 79 -13.08 -2.56 7.05
CA GLY A 79 -12.64 -3.94 7.24
C GLY A 79 -11.47 -4.14 8.24
N LYS A 80 -10.94 -3.07 8.84
CA LYS A 80 -9.88 -3.14 9.87
C LYS A 80 -10.30 -2.49 11.19
N LYS A 81 -9.60 -2.87 12.26
CA LYS A 81 -9.75 -2.26 13.59
C LYS A 81 -9.20 -0.82 13.56
N ARG A 82 -9.77 0.07 14.38
CA ARG A 82 -9.20 1.39 14.66
C ARG A 82 -7.74 1.25 15.09
N MET A 83 -6.88 2.08 14.54
CA MET A 83 -5.45 2.06 14.78
C MET A 83 -4.85 3.47 14.75
N ASP A 84 -3.72 3.63 15.42
CA ASP A 84 -2.89 4.82 15.30
C ASP A 84 -2.24 4.90 13.93
N VAL A 85 -1.86 6.11 13.54
CA VAL A 85 -1.10 6.39 12.32
C VAL A 85 0.20 5.58 12.24
N ARG A 86 0.86 5.32 13.38
CA ARG A 86 2.06 4.45 13.46
C ARG A 86 1.77 3.03 12.96
N ALA A 87 0.69 2.44 13.45
CA ALA A 87 0.28 1.10 13.07
C ALA A 87 -0.20 1.05 11.62
N PHE A 88 -0.85 2.13 11.16
CA PHE A 88 -1.21 2.28 9.76
C PHE A 88 0.04 2.31 8.86
N LEU A 89 1.03 3.15 9.16
CA LEU A 89 2.27 3.26 8.38
C LEU A 89 3.10 1.96 8.39
N ALA A 90 3.04 1.19 9.47
CA ALA A 90 3.71 -0.12 9.54
C ALA A 90 3.11 -1.16 8.57
N GLY A 91 1.80 -1.10 8.32
CA GLY A 91 1.09 -2.04 7.44
C GLY A 91 0.77 -1.50 6.05
N PHE A 92 0.95 -0.20 5.81
CA PHE A 92 0.54 0.48 4.58
C PHE A 92 1.76 1.10 3.90
N ARG A 93 2.28 0.40 2.89
CA ARG A 93 3.37 0.90 2.06
C ARG A 93 2.81 1.99 1.14
N ASN A 94 3.32 3.22 1.27
CA ASN A 94 3.05 4.38 0.42
C ASN A 94 1.68 5.08 0.61
N PRO A 95 1.42 5.71 1.77
CA PRO A 95 0.23 6.53 1.97
C PRO A 95 0.19 7.79 1.08
N GLU A 96 1.34 8.27 0.60
CA GLU A 96 1.46 9.48 -0.23
C GLU A 96 0.89 9.31 -1.65
N GLN A 97 0.72 8.07 -2.10
CA GLN A 97 0.11 7.78 -3.40
C GLN A 97 -1.41 7.94 -3.37
N TYR A 98 -2.00 7.98 -2.18
CA TYR A 98 -3.43 8.17 -2.02
C TYR A 98 -3.75 9.65 -2.08
N LYS A 99 -4.80 9.98 -2.83
CA LYS A 99 -5.37 11.31 -2.91
C LYS A 99 -6.77 11.27 -2.35
N CYS A 100 -7.05 12.07 -1.33
CA CYS A 100 -8.42 12.27 -0.88
C CYS A 100 -9.05 13.33 -1.78
N VAL A 101 -10.08 12.92 -2.53
CA VAL A 101 -10.88 13.75 -3.44
C VAL A 101 -12.30 13.87 -2.94
#